data_AF-A0A959JLF9-F1
#
_entry.id   AF-A0A959JLF9-F1
#
_cell.length_a   1.000
_cell.length_b   1.000
_cell.length_c   1.000
_cell.angle_alpha   90.00
_cell.angle_beta   90.00
_cell.angle_gamma   90.00
#
_symmetry.space_group_name_H-M   'P 1'
#
loop_
_entity.id
_entity.type
_entity.pdbx_description
1 polymer ?
#
loop_
_entity_poly.entity_id
_entity_poly.type
_entity_poly.pdbx_seq_one_letter_code
_entity_poly.pdbx_strand_id
1 'polypeptide(L)'
;DANVTVVQYISKHWSLQSQFVYGTGNTFSLATEEFNSILDIQLLKSNGRNNYRLPPFHQLTLSAHFKKTFDLFEFMLSVSVYNVYNRLNPYYIYIYRDAQNPDDYFLKKVSVLPITPIVNFSIQF
;
A
#
# COMPACT_ATOMS: atom_id res chain seq x y z
N ASP A 1 -7.41 -7.83 10.50
CA ASP A 1 -6.53 -7.89 9.31
C ASP A 1 -6.12 -9.31 9.05
N ALA A 2 -5.83 -9.66 7.79
CA ALA A 2 -5.44 -11.02 7.39
C ALA A 2 -4.28 -10.99 6.40
N ASN A 3 -3.35 -11.92 6.54
CA ASN A 3 -2.26 -12.17 5.59
C ASN A 3 -2.20 -13.68 5.35
N VAL A 4 -2.46 -14.08 4.11
CA VAL A 4 -2.43 -15.48 3.68
C VAL A 4 -1.35 -15.60 2.62
N THR A 5 -0.42 -16.53 2.81
CA THR A 5 0.64 -16.82 1.85
C THR A 5 0.60 -18.31 1.51
N VAL A 6 0.59 -18.60 0.22
CA VAL A 6 0.67 -19.96 -0.34
C VAL A 6 1.93 -20.07 -1.16
N VAL A 7 2.73 -21.10 -0.91
CA VAL A 7 3.94 -21.41 -1.68
C VAL A 7 3.82 -22.81 -2.25
N GLN A 8 4.07 -22.95 -3.54
CA GLN A 8 4.04 -24.22 -4.25
C GLN A 8 5.35 -24.44 -4.99
N TYR A 9 6.02 -25.55 -4.69
CA TYR A 9 7.22 -25.98 -5.42
C TYR A 9 6.80 -26.79 -6.64
N ILE A 10 7.06 -26.25 -7.83
CA ILE A 10 6.71 -26.92 -9.11
C ILE A 10 7.86 -27.84 -9.54
N SER A 11 9.09 -27.50 -9.17
CA SER A 11 10.26 -28.33 -9.44
C SER A 11 11.34 -28.12 -8.38
N LYS A 12 12.47 -28.80 -8.53
CA LYS A 12 13.66 -28.61 -7.66
C LYS A 12 14.21 -27.18 -7.69
N HIS A 13 13.96 -26.45 -8.77
CA HIS A 13 14.50 -25.10 -8.98
C HIS A 13 13.42 -24.02 -8.94
N TRP A 14 12.16 -24.35 -9.20
CA TRP A 14 11.08 -23.37 -9.33
C TRP A 14 10.06 -23.49 -8.21
N SER A 15 9.73 -22.35 -7.61
CA SER A 15 8.58 -22.20 -6.72
C SER A 15 7.73 -21.01 -7.13
N LEU A 16 6.42 -21.15 -6.97
CA LEU A 16 5.46 -20.07 -7.10
C LEU A 16 4.95 -19.69 -5.72
N GLN A 17 4.73 -18.40 -5.51
CA GLN A 17 4.17 -17.86 -4.28
C GLN A 17 3.00 -16.93 -4.62
N SER A 18 1.92 -17.08 -3.86
CA SER A 18 0.79 -16.16 -3.86
C SER A 18 0.62 -15.60 -2.46
N GLN A 19 0.57 -14.29 -2.34
CA GLN A 19 0.34 -13.60 -1.08
C GLN A 19 -0.89 -12.70 -1.20
N PHE A 20 -1.88 -12.94 -0.36
CA PHE A 20 -3.06 -12.13 -0.22
C PHE A 20 -3.06 -11.43 1.14
N VAL A 21 -3.14 -10.10 1.12
CA VAL A 21 -3.23 -9.29 2.34
C VAL A 21 -4.54 -8.53 2.31
N TYR A 22 -5.29 -8.57 3.41
CA TYR A 22 -6.49 -7.80 3.65
C TYR A 22 -6.32 -6.95 4.91
N GLY A 23 -6.51 -5.64 4.76
CA GLY A 23 -6.50 -4.67 5.85
C GLY A 23 -7.86 -4.01 6.00
N THR A 24 -8.33 -3.89 7.24
CA THR A 24 -9.58 -3.17 7.56
C THR A 24 -9.45 -1.65 7.44
N GLY A 25 -8.24 -1.15 7.15
CA GLY A 25 -7.92 0.26 6.98
C GLY A 25 -7.48 0.90 8.30
N ASN A 26 -6.39 1.67 8.24
CA ASN A 26 -5.85 2.35 9.41
C ASN A 26 -6.73 3.54 9.80
N THR A 27 -6.79 3.82 11.11
CA THR A 27 -7.41 5.04 11.62
C THR A 27 -6.38 6.16 11.71
N PHE A 28 -6.81 7.39 11.47
CA PHE A 28 -6.00 8.58 11.66
C PHE A 28 -6.87 9.74 12.15
N SER A 29 -6.21 10.78 12.68
CA SER A 29 -6.89 11.99 13.12
C SER A 29 -7.01 12.96 11.95
N LEU A 30 -8.21 13.05 11.37
CA LEU A 30 -8.54 14.00 10.31
C LEU A 30 -9.08 15.29 10.93
N ALA A 31 -8.46 16.42 10.63
CA ALA A 31 -9.01 17.72 10.98
C ALA A 31 -10.27 17.97 10.16
N THR A 32 -11.42 18.13 10.82
CA THR A 32 -12.72 18.36 10.19
C THR A 32 -13.22 19.78 10.44
N GLU A 33 -12.53 20.56 11.27
CA GLU A 33 -12.86 21.94 11.61
C GLU A 33 -11.67 22.85 11.25
N GLU A 34 -11.99 24.01 10.68
CA GLU A 34 -11.04 25.09 10.43
C GLU A 34 -11.53 26.34 11.18
N PHE A 35 -10.62 27.06 11.83
CA PHE A 35 -10.94 28.34 12.48
C PHE A 35 -9.74 29.28 12.45
N ASN A 36 -9.99 30.59 12.48
CA ASN A 36 -8.94 31.59 12.55
C ASN A 36 -8.56 31.86 14.00
N SER A 37 -7.26 31.88 14.29
CA SER A 37 -6.75 32.35 15.57
C SER A 37 -6.90 33.87 15.70
N ILE A 38 -6.63 34.38 16.91
CA ILE A 38 -6.62 35.83 17.20
C ILE A 38 -5.57 36.58 16.35
N LEU A 39 -4.57 35.86 15.81
CA LEU A 39 -3.53 36.39 14.93
C LEU A 39 -3.85 36.17 13.43
N ASP A 40 -5.08 35.80 13.10
CA ASP A 40 -5.57 35.51 11.75
C ASP A 40 -4.83 34.36 11.04
N ILE A 41 -4.20 33.48 11.83
CA ILE A 41 -3.62 32.22 11.35
C ILE A 41 -4.73 31.16 11.31
N GLN A 42 -4.92 30.50 10.16
CA GLN A 42 -5.86 29.39 10.00
C GLN A 42 -5.34 28.15 10.75
N LEU A 43 -6.14 27.66 11.69
CA LEU A 43 -5.84 26.48 12.49
C LEU A 43 -6.80 25.35 12.12
N LEU A 44 -6.23 24.15 12.03
CA LEU A 44 -6.97 22.92 11.77
C LEU A 44 -7.21 22.17 13.08
N LYS A 45 -8.44 21.73 13.31
CA LYS A 45 -8.82 20.97 14.50
C LYS A 45 -9.52 19.68 14.15
N SER A 46 -9.10 18.62 14.85
CA SER A 46 -9.73 17.31 14.80
C SER A 46 -10.73 17.16 15.93
N ASN A 47 -11.87 16.53 15.64
CA ASN A 47 -12.93 16.23 16.62
C ASN A 47 -12.62 15.00 17.49
N GLY A 48 -11.37 14.54 17.48
CA GLY A 48 -10.88 13.45 18.31
C GLY A 48 -9.59 12.84 17.76
N ARG A 49 -9.00 11.90 18.50
CA ARG A 49 -7.93 11.04 17.97
C ARG A 49 -8.54 9.90 17.17
N ASN A 50 -7.95 9.54 16.02
CA ASN A 50 -8.41 8.41 15.20
C ASN A 50 -9.89 8.51 14.77
N ASN A 51 -10.38 9.74 14.57
CA ASN A 51 -11.79 10.03 14.23
C ASN A 51 -12.17 9.62 12.80
N TYR A 52 -11.21 9.23 11.95
CA TYR A 52 -11.48 8.75 10.60
C TYR A 52 -10.76 7.43 10.34
N ARG A 53 -11.40 6.52 9.59
CA ARG A 53 -10.83 5.24 9.17
C ARG A 53 -10.72 5.18 7.65
N LEU A 54 -9.55 4.81 7.15
CA LEU A 54 -9.36 4.56 5.73
C LEU A 54 -10.22 3.38 5.27
N PRO A 55 -10.71 3.37 4.01
CA PRO A 55 -11.45 2.23 3.49
C PRO A 55 -10.64 0.93 3.60
N PRO A 56 -11.30 -0.21 3.80
CA PRO A 56 -10.61 -1.49 3.77
C PRO A 56 -9.92 -1.70 2.42
N PHE A 57 -8.77 -2.36 2.47
CA PHE A 57 -7.99 -2.67 1.30
C PHE A 57 -7.61 -4.14 1.26
N HIS A 58 -7.33 -4.60 0.05
CA HIS A 58 -6.71 -5.88 -0.18
C HIS A 58 -5.61 -5.70 -1.23
N GLN A 59 -4.60 -6.55 -1.19
CA GLN A 59 -3.60 -6.70 -2.26
C GLN A 59 -3.34 -8.20 -2.51
N LEU A 60 -3.20 -8.56 -3.79
CA LEU A 60 -2.68 -9.85 -4.22
C LEU A 60 -1.32 -9.64 -4.88
N THR A 61 -0.30 -10.34 -4.39
CA THR A 61 1.04 -10.41 -4.98
C THR A 61 1.27 -11.82 -5.48
N LEU A 62 1.73 -11.94 -6.72
CA LEU A 62 2.16 -13.22 -7.30
C LEU A 62 3.66 -13.17 -7.57
N SER A 63 4.34 -14.25 -7.24
CA SER A 63 5.79 -14.35 -7.31
C SER A 63 6.22 -15.69 -7.88
N ALA A 64 7.27 -15.67 -8.69
CA ALA A 64 7.97 -16.84 -9.20
C ALA A 64 9.43 -16.75 -8.80
N HIS A 65 9.94 -17.81 -8.19
CA HIS A 65 11.32 -17.90 -7.73
C HIS A 65 12.01 -19.06 -8.41
N PHE A 66 13.17 -18.76 -8.99
CA PHE A 66 14.13 -19.74 -9.50
C PHE A 66 15.34 -19.77 -8.58
N LYS A 67 15.71 -20.95 -8.09
CA LYS A 67 16.89 -21.18 -7.27
C LYS A 67 17.70 -22.32 -7.85
N LYS A 68 19.01 -22.11 -8.01
CA LYS A 68 19.94 -23.12 -8.49
C LYS A 68 21.25 -23.05 -7.72
N THR A 69 21.66 -24.18 -7.15
CA THR A 69 22.92 -24.33 -6.43
C THR A 69 24.00 -24.86 -7.39
N PHE A 70 25.16 -24.23 -7.36
CA PHE A 70 26.40 -24.64 -8.02
C PHE A 70 27.45 -24.95 -6.96
N ASP A 71 28.56 -25.58 -7.34
CA ASP A 71 29.59 -26.03 -6.38
C ASP A 71 30.24 -24.88 -5.58
N LEU A 72 30.23 -23.67 -6.13
CA LEU A 72 30.89 -22.49 -5.56
C LEU A 72 29.94 -21.36 -5.17
N PHE A 73 28.65 -21.45 -5.52
CA PHE A 73 27.68 -20.41 -5.22
C PHE A 73 26.23 -20.90 -5.42
N GLU A 74 25.29 -20.21 -4.79
CA GLU A 74 23.86 -20.35 -5.02
C GLU A 74 23.31 -19.12 -5.76
N PHE A 75 22.56 -19.37 -6.83
CA PHE A 75 21.86 -18.34 -7.59
C PHE A 75 20.37 -18.36 -7.30
N MET A 76 19.79 -17.18 -7.05
CA MET A 76 18.36 -17.00 -6.93
C MET A 76 17.88 -15.84 -7.80
N LEU A 77 16.83 -16.07 -8.59
CA LEU A 77 16.09 -15.06 -9.35
C LEU A 77 14.64 -15.07 -8.88
N SER A 78 14.11 -13.90 -8.54
CA SER A 78 12.73 -13.73 -8.10
C SER A 78 12.05 -12.67 -8.95
N VAL A 79 10.94 -13.02 -9.58
CA VAL A 79 10.08 -12.11 -10.34
C VAL A 79 8.75 -12.05 -9.64
N SER A 80 8.24 -10.86 -9.35
CA SER A 80 6.98 -10.66 -8.65
C SER A 80 6.16 -9.55 -9.29
N VAL A 81 4.85 -9.66 -9.17
CA VAL A 81 3.89 -8.62 -9.53
C VAL A 81 3.08 -8.29 -8.29
N TYR A 82 3.31 -7.09 -7.76
CA TYR A 82 2.57 -6.55 -6.63
C TYR A 82 1.25 -5.96 -7.12
N ASN A 83 0.17 -6.15 -6.34
CA ASN A 83 -1.16 -5.62 -6.60
C ASN A 83 -1.68 -5.98 -8.00
N VAL A 84 -1.81 -7.30 -8.27
CA VAL A 84 -2.12 -7.85 -9.60
C VAL A 84 -3.40 -7.30 -10.24
N TYR A 85 -4.42 -6.97 -9.44
CA TYR A 85 -5.67 -6.37 -9.94
C TYR A 85 -5.64 -4.83 -9.99
N ASN A 86 -4.47 -4.21 -9.79
CA ASN A 86 -4.25 -2.76 -9.89
C ASN A 86 -5.24 -1.92 -9.06
N ARG A 87 -5.60 -2.38 -7.84
CA ARG A 87 -6.54 -1.64 -6.99
C ARG A 87 -5.80 -0.48 -6.34
N LEU A 88 -6.32 0.73 -6.53
CA LEU A 88 -5.80 1.92 -5.86
C LEU A 88 -6.20 1.90 -4.39
N ASN A 89 -5.26 1.49 -3.53
CA ASN A 89 -5.43 1.41 -2.08
C ASN A 89 -5.05 2.77 -1.46
N PRO A 90 -6.00 3.51 -0.84
CA PRO A 90 -5.72 4.82 -0.25
C PRO A 90 -4.70 4.72 0.90
N TYR A 91 -3.61 5.47 0.79
CA TYR A 91 -2.60 5.61 1.83
C TYR A 91 -2.93 6.74 2.81
N TYR A 92 -3.44 7.87 2.30
CA TYR A 92 -4.02 8.94 3.11
C TYR A 92 -5.14 9.65 2.37
N ILE A 93 -5.94 10.40 3.15
CA ILE A 93 -7.02 11.25 2.67
C ILE A 93 -6.80 12.65 3.24
N TYR A 94 -7.04 13.67 2.43
CA TYR A 94 -6.98 15.06 2.86
C TYR A 94 -8.18 15.83 2.30
N ILE A 95 -8.53 16.92 2.98
CA ILE A 95 -9.57 17.83 2.54
C ILE A 95 -8.94 18.79 1.51
N TYR A 96 -9.61 18.93 0.38
CA TYR A 96 -9.25 19.84 -0.69
C TYR A 96 -10.36 20.87 -0.84
N ARG A 97 -10.01 22.15 -0.72
CA ARG A 97 -10.90 23.28 -0.96
C ARG A 97 -10.84 23.65 -2.44
N ASP A 98 -11.99 23.83 -3.08
CA ASP A 98 -12.03 24.28 -4.48
C ASP A 98 -11.52 25.72 -4.59
N ALA A 99 -10.71 25.99 -5.61
CA ALA A 99 -10.14 27.31 -5.85
C ALA A 99 -11.16 28.28 -6.48
N GLN A 100 -12.14 27.76 -7.22
CA GLN A 100 -13.19 28.53 -7.89
C GLN A 100 -14.41 28.74 -6.99
N ASN A 101 -14.74 27.72 -6.17
CA ASN A 101 -15.83 27.78 -5.20
C ASN A 101 -15.29 27.51 -3.78
N PRO A 102 -14.87 28.55 -3.03
CA PRO A 102 -14.25 28.37 -1.73
C PRO A 102 -15.15 27.76 -0.64
N ASP A 103 -16.44 27.59 -0.90
CA ASP A 103 -17.39 26.90 0.00
C ASP A 103 -17.48 25.38 -0.28
N ASP A 104 -16.88 24.91 -1.38
CA ASP A 104 -16.88 23.51 -1.78
C ASP A 104 -15.64 22.78 -1.22
N TYR A 105 -15.90 21.74 -0.44
CA TYR A 105 -14.88 20.89 0.16
C TYR A 105 -14.97 19.46 -0.37
N PHE A 106 -13.83 18.91 -0.79
CA PHE A 106 -13.72 17.56 -1.33
C PHE A 106 -12.74 16.71 -0.51
N LEU A 107 -13.06 15.43 -0.35
CA LEU A 107 -12.10 14.46 0.18
C LEU A 107 -11.29 13.85 -0.97
N LYS A 108 -10.00 14.18 -1.03
CA LYS A 108 -9.07 13.58 -1.99
C LYS A 108 -8.32 12.42 -1.35
N LYS A 109 -8.22 11.32 -2.11
CA LYS A 109 -7.53 10.08 -1.70
C LYS A 109 -6.25 9.95 -2.51
N VAL A 110 -5.15 9.62 -1.84
CA VAL A 110 -3.87 9.37 -2.51
C VAL A 110 -3.49 7.91 -2.31
N SER A 111 -3.16 7.24 -3.42
CA SER A 111 -2.69 5.85 -3.44
C SER A 111 -1.27 5.83 -3.99
N VAL A 112 -0.38 5.03 -3.42
CA VAL A 112 1.05 5.09 -3.73
C VAL A 112 1.46 4.07 -4.80
N LEU A 113 0.98 2.83 -4.69
CA LEU A 113 1.46 1.73 -5.52
C LEU A 113 0.33 1.11 -6.35
N PRO A 114 0.35 1.31 -7.69
CA PRO A 114 -0.48 0.55 -8.62
C PRO A 114 0.11 -0.86 -8.82
N ILE A 115 -0.31 -1.56 -9.86
CA ILE A 115 0.35 -2.79 -10.30
C ILE A 115 1.84 -2.52 -10.53
N THR A 116 2.70 -3.23 -9.79
CA THR A 116 4.14 -2.92 -9.74
C THR A 116 4.95 -4.19 -9.99
N PRO A 117 5.71 -4.28 -11.10
CA PRO A 117 6.63 -5.39 -11.34
C PRO A 117 7.88 -5.23 -10.47
N ILE A 118 8.38 -6.36 -9.97
CA ILE A 118 9.57 -6.43 -9.12
C ILE A 118 10.44 -7.57 -9.62
N VAL A 119 11.72 -7.29 -9.87
CA VAL A 119 12.71 -8.30 -10.25
C VAL A 119 13.89 -8.18 -9.30
N ASN A 120 14.24 -9.28 -8.65
CA ASN A 120 15.38 -9.37 -7.75
C ASN A 120 16.24 -10.57 -8.14
N PHE A 121 17.55 -10.39 -8.11
CA PHE A 121 18.49 -11.50 -8.22
C PHE A 121 19.47 -11.46 -7.05
N SER A 122 19.97 -12.63 -6.66
CA SER A 122 20.94 -12.79 -5.59
C SER A 122 21.91 -13.92 -5.94
N ILE A 123 23.16 -13.72 -5.57
CA ILE A 123 24.24 -14.70 -5.64
C ILE A 123 24.80 -14.81 -4.23
N GLN A 124 24.86 -16.02 -3.69
CA GLN A 124 25.43 -16.31 -2.38
C GLN A 124 26.63 -17.26 -2.56
N PHE A 125 27.79 -16.90 -2.02
CA PHE A 125 29.03 -17.69 -2.06
C PHE A 125 29.19 -18.56 -0.81
#